data_AF-A0AA97N3M0-F1
#
_entry.id   AF-A0AA97N3M0-F1
#
_cell.length_a   1.000
_cell.length_b   1.000
_cell.length_c   1.000
_cell.angle_alpha   90.00
_cell.angle_beta   90.00
_cell.angle_gamma   90.00
#
_symmetry.space_group_name_H-M   'P 1'
#
loop_
_entity.id
_entity.type
_entity.pdbx_description
1 polymer ?
#
loop_
_entity_poly.entity_id
_entity_poly.type
_entity_poly.pdbx_seq_one_letter_code
_entity_poly.pdbx_strand_id
1 'polypeptide(L)'
;TGENGSSKKVKLSSATLGSWQPLSESSRLFLETVVDSVVLSVLCQQRERKDDVQKHLNVLKDRVLRSFKTLKVPPGKLCNLKNILSLQMAEKQMLETNEESLVQLQDEIIEAERSAERIEETVQQLQYKIQVLKNQLEEDEKEARKVFQENGSGALHLPELPKLSLQAPTLQEEILKIKNQKGLLKDMNAIQQSADLKNLLTLIEKTYEKVDLL
;
A
#
# COMPACT_ATOMS: atom_id res chain seq x y z
N THR A 1 14.88 -8.60 -72.19
CA THR A 1 16.36 -8.69 -72.26
C THR A 1 16.90 -8.37 -70.88
N GLY A 2 17.13 -9.30 -69.95
CA GLY A 2 17.99 -10.48 -70.01
C GLY A 2 19.04 -10.31 -68.88
N GLU A 3 18.65 -10.55 -67.63
CA GLU A 3 19.46 -10.30 -66.43
C GLU A 3 20.51 -11.42 -66.28
N ASN A 4 21.73 -11.16 -66.76
CA ASN A 4 22.84 -12.09 -66.66
C ASN A 4 23.48 -12.00 -65.26
N GLY A 5 22.98 -12.81 -64.33
CA GLY A 5 23.63 -13.06 -63.04
C GLY A 5 25.00 -13.72 -63.23
N SER A 6 26.07 -12.91 -63.31
CA SER A 6 27.43 -13.44 -63.40
C SER A 6 27.86 -14.06 -62.06
N SER A 7 27.80 -15.38 -61.96
CA SER A 7 28.40 -16.11 -60.84
C SER A 7 29.93 -15.95 -60.91
N LYS A 8 30.50 -15.09 -60.06
CA LYS A 8 31.96 -14.97 -59.88
C LYS A 8 32.51 -16.29 -59.34
N LYS A 9 33.07 -17.11 -60.22
CA LYS A 9 33.73 -18.36 -59.83
C LYS A 9 35.09 -18.04 -59.21
N VAL A 10 35.15 -18.02 -57.89
CA VAL A 10 36.41 -17.82 -57.14
C VAL A 10 37.32 -19.02 -57.43
N LYS A 11 38.47 -18.76 -58.07
CA LYS A 11 39.53 -19.76 -58.25
C LYS A 11 40.26 -19.88 -56.91
N LEU A 12 39.95 -20.93 -56.16
CA LEU A 12 40.68 -21.27 -54.94
C LEU A 12 42.08 -21.77 -55.33
N SER A 13 43.11 -21.29 -54.63
CA SER A 13 44.48 -21.77 -54.84
C SER A 13 44.63 -23.18 -54.27
N SER A 14 45.50 -24.00 -54.87
CA SER A 14 45.76 -25.37 -54.41
C SER A 14 46.19 -25.44 -52.93
N ALA A 15 46.90 -24.41 -52.45
CA ALA A 15 47.28 -24.25 -51.05
C ALA A 15 46.08 -24.06 -50.12
N THR A 16 45.06 -23.27 -50.52
CA THR A 16 43.82 -23.12 -49.74
C THR A 16 42.97 -24.39 -49.74
N LEU A 17 43.00 -25.20 -50.80
CA LEU A 17 42.29 -26.48 -50.83
C LEU A 17 42.98 -27.53 -49.93
N GLY A 18 44.30 -27.41 -49.75
CA GLY A 18 45.10 -28.28 -48.89
C GLY A 18 44.87 -28.07 -47.38
N SER A 19 44.39 -26.89 -46.97
CA SER A 19 44.09 -26.59 -45.56
C SER A 19 42.68 -26.98 -45.11
N TRP A 20 41.85 -27.53 -46.01
CA TRP A 20 40.49 -27.94 -45.69
C TRP A 20 40.49 -29.23 -44.88
N GLN A 21 39.73 -29.23 -43.78
CA GLN A 21 39.63 -30.37 -42.89
C GLN A 21 38.35 -31.17 -43.17
N PRO A 22 38.36 -32.49 -42.93
CA PRO A 22 37.13 -33.26 -42.90
C PRO A 22 36.15 -32.67 -41.89
N LEU A 23 34.85 -32.82 -42.15
CA LEU A 23 33.81 -32.39 -41.24
C LEU A 23 33.99 -33.01 -39.83
N SER A 24 33.84 -32.20 -38.78
CA SER A 24 33.93 -32.69 -37.39
C SER A 24 32.86 -33.75 -37.11
N GLU A 25 33.12 -34.63 -36.15
CA GLU A 25 32.18 -35.68 -35.76
C GLU A 25 30.84 -35.13 -35.26
N SER A 26 30.86 -34.07 -34.45
CA SER A 26 29.66 -33.37 -33.98
C SER A 26 28.78 -32.86 -35.13
N SER A 27 29.40 -32.22 -36.13
CA SER A 27 28.68 -31.72 -37.30
C SER A 27 28.16 -32.86 -38.18
N ARG A 28 28.89 -33.98 -38.28
CA ARG A 28 28.41 -35.18 -38.99
C ARG A 28 27.17 -35.78 -38.32
N LEU A 29 27.19 -35.92 -37.00
CA LEU A 29 26.04 -36.39 -36.22
C LEU A 29 24.84 -35.45 -36.38
N PHE A 30 25.05 -34.14 -36.34
CA PHE A 30 23.98 -33.17 -36.59
C PHE A 30 23.37 -33.32 -37.98
N LEU A 31 24.20 -33.42 -39.03
CA LEU A 31 23.71 -33.60 -40.40
C LEU A 31 22.99 -34.94 -40.58
N GLU A 32 23.43 -36.00 -39.91
CA GLU A 32 22.73 -37.29 -39.88
C GLU A 32 21.33 -37.16 -39.27
N THR A 33 21.21 -36.50 -38.12
CA THR A 33 19.90 -36.19 -37.50
C THR A 33 18.99 -35.39 -38.42
N VAL A 34 19.54 -34.41 -39.15
CA VAL A 34 18.76 -33.62 -40.13
C VAL A 34 18.27 -34.50 -41.29
N VAL A 35 19.13 -35.35 -41.84
CA VAL A 35 18.74 -36.31 -42.89
C VAL A 35 17.66 -37.25 -42.38
N ASP A 36 17.78 -37.75 -41.15
CA ASP A 36 16.78 -38.62 -40.53
C ASP A 36 15.44 -37.91 -40.35
N SER A 37 15.45 -36.65 -39.92
CA SER A 37 14.24 -35.83 -39.81
C SER A 37 13.55 -35.63 -41.17
N VAL A 38 14.32 -35.40 -42.25
CA VAL A 38 13.78 -35.29 -43.61
C VAL A 38 13.21 -36.61 -44.10
N VAL A 39 13.90 -37.73 -43.87
CA VAL A 39 13.40 -39.08 -44.21
C VAL A 39 12.08 -39.34 -43.49
N LEU A 40 12.00 -39.06 -42.18
CA LEU A 40 10.76 -39.20 -41.41
C LEU A 40 9.64 -38.30 -41.95
N SER A 41 9.95 -37.03 -42.27
CA SER A 41 8.97 -36.09 -42.84
C SER A 41 8.36 -36.60 -44.15
N VAL A 42 9.19 -37.11 -45.06
CA VAL A 42 8.74 -37.68 -46.34
C VAL A 42 7.91 -38.94 -46.12
N LEU A 43 8.32 -39.83 -45.22
CA LEU A 43 7.58 -41.05 -44.89
C LEU A 43 6.22 -40.78 -44.23
N CYS A 44 6.12 -39.72 -43.43
CA CYS A 44 4.85 -39.28 -42.83
C CYS A 44 3.87 -38.73 -43.88
N GLN A 45 4.36 -38.08 -44.93
CA GLN A 45 3.53 -37.53 -46.00
C GLN A 45 3.04 -38.61 -46.99
N GLN A 46 3.75 -39.73 -47.07
CA GLN A 46 3.45 -40.79 -48.02
C GLN A 46 2.31 -41.70 -47.52
N ARG A 47 1.20 -41.79 -48.26
CA ARG A 47 0.03 -42.62 -47.88
C ARG A 47 0.12 -44.08 -48.36
N GLU A 48 0.77 -44.34 -49.49
CA GLU A 48 0.88 -45.66 -50.13
C GLU A 48 2.33 -46.01 -50.48
N ARG A 49 2.66 -47.33 -50.51
CA ARG A 49 4.01 -47.87 -50.81
C ARG A 49 5.14 -47.35 -49.90
N LYS A 50 4.85 -47.23 -48.61
CA LYS A 50 5.82 -46.75 -47.60
C LYS A 50 7.11 -47.58 -47.57
N ASP A 51 7.00 -48.90 -47.69
CA ASP A 51 8.16 -49.80 -47.60
C ASP A 51 9.16 -49.60 -48.76
N ASP A 52 8.66 -49.41 -49.99
CA ASP A 52 9.52 -49.18 -51.15
C ASP A 52 10.15 -47.79 -51.12
N VAL A 53 9.37 -46.77 -50.70
CA VAL A 53 9.88 -45.41 -50.50
C VAL A 53 10.95 -45.38 -49.40
N GLN A 54 10.74 -46.10 -48.29
CA GLN A 54 11.71 -46.21 -47.21
C GLN A 54 13.01 -46.88 -47.66
N LYS A 55 12.94 -47.96 -48.45
CA LYS A 55 14.15 -48.60 -49.02
C LYS A 55 14.94 -47.61 -49.87
N HIS A 56 14.29 -46.84 -50.74
CA HIS A 56 14.96 -45.85 -51.58
C HIS A 56 15.53 -44.69 -50.77
N LEU A 57 14.81 -44.22 -49.74
CA LEU A 57 15.28 -43.16 -48.84
C LEU A 57 16.49 -43.61 -48.01
N ASN A 58 16.53 -44.86 -47.56
CA ASN A 58 17.68 -45.41 -46.84
C ASN A 58 18.93 -45.47 -47.73
N VAL A 59 18.80 -45.91 -48.99
CA VAL A 59 19.91 -45.89 -49.95
C VAL A 59 20.40 -44.46 -50.19
N LEU A 60 19.48 -43.49 -50.28
CA LEU A 60 19.82 -42.09 -50.43
C LEU A 60 20.52 -41.54 -49.17
N LYS A 61 20.01 -41.84 -47.98
CA LYS A 61 20.62 -41.51 -46.68
C LYS A 61 22.06 -42.01 -46.65
N ASP A 62 22.30 -43.28 -46.91
CA ASP A 62 23.66 -43.87 -46.88
C ASP A 62 24.61 -43.18 -47.85
N ARG A 63 24.13 -42.83 -49.05
CA ARG A 63 24.93 -42.11 -50.05
C ARG A 63 25.29 -40.70 -49.59
N VAL A 64 24.33 -39.98 -49.01
CA VAL A 64 24.52 -38.62 -48.48
C VAL A 64 25.48 -38.63 -47.28
N LEU A 65 25.29 -39.56 -46.34
CA LEU A 65 26.18 -39.72 -45.18
C LEU A 65 27.61 -40.07 -45.62
N ARG A 66 27.77 -40.88 -46.67
CA ARG A 66 29.09 -41.16 -47.26
C ARG A 66 29.72 -39.89 -47.84
N SER A 67 28.94 -39.04 -48.51
CA SER A 67 29.43 -37.74 -49.00
C SER A 67 29.90 -36.85 -47.87
N PHE A 68 29.20 -36.79 -46.73
CA PHE A 68 29.64 -36.01 -45.55
C PHE A 68 30.95 -36.50 -44.95
N LYS A 69 31.27 -37.80 -45.03
CA LYS A 69 32.57 -38.34 -44.59
C LYS A 69 33.73 -37.87 -45.48
N THR A 70 33.49 -37.70 -46.77
CA THR A 70 34.49 -37.27 -47.76
C THR A 70 34.53 -35.76 -47.96
N LEU A 71 33.53 -35.04 -47.44
CA LEU A 71 33.40 -33.60 -47.60
C LEU A 71 34.46 -32.89 -46.75
N LYS A 72 35.35 -32.19 -47.44
CA LYS A 72 36.30 -31.28 -46.80
C LYS A 72 35.66 -29.90 -46.72
N VAL A 73 35.80 -29.26 -45.58
CA VAL A 73 35.29 -27.92 -45.32
C VAL A 73 36.44 -27.01 -44.90
N PRO A 74 36.39 -25.71 -45.22
CA PRO A 74 37.34 -24.75 -44.67
C PRO A 74 37.34 -24.84 -43.13
N PRO A 75 38.52 -24.83 -42.47
CA PRO A 75 38.57 -24.77 -41.03
C PRO A 75 37.94 -23.44 -40.59
N GLY A 76 36.75 -23.51 -40.02
CA GLY A 76 36.06 -22.34 -39.49
C GLY A 76 36.91 -21.73 -38.39
N LYS A 77 37.23 -20.43 -38.50
CA LYS A 77 37.73 -19.65 -37.37
C LYS A 77 36.60 -19.54 -36.36
N LEU A 78 36.47 -20.54 -35.48
CA LEU A 78 35.55 -20.56 -34.33
C LEU A 78 36.05 -19.63 -33.21
N CYS A 79 36.75 -18.54 -33.55
CA CYS A 79 37.26 -17.57 -32.59
C CYS A 79 36.15 -16.94 -31.74
N ASN A 80 34.93 -16.88 -32.27
CA ASN A 80 33.77 -16.34 -31.57
C ASN A 80 33.25 -17.27 -30.46
N LEU A 81 33.62 -18.56 -30.46
CA LEU A 81 33.16 -19.52 -29.45
C LEU A 81 34.04 -19.53 -28.18
N LYS A 82 35.21 -18.88 -28.19
CA LYS A 82 36.13 -18.85 -27.03
C LYS A 82 35.49 -18.18 -25.80
N ASN A 83 34.58 -17.24 -26.04
CA ASN A 83 33.91 -16.48 -24.98
C ASN A 83 32.66 -17.19 -24.42
N ILE A 84 32.24 -18.32 -25.00
CA ILE A 84 31.01 -19.01 -24.55
C ILE A 84 31.18 -19.55 -23.15
N LEU A 85 32.35 -20.12 -22.82
CA LEU A 85 32.59 -20.66 -21.49
C LEU A 85 32.56 -19.57 -20.40
N SER A 86 33.14 -18.39 -20.68
CA SER A 86 33.07 -17.25 -19.75
C SER A 86 31.67 -16.70 -19.61
N LEU A 87 30.90 -16.65 -20.71
CA LEU A 87 29.50 -16.21 -20.68
C LEU A 87 28.64 -17.20 -19.88
N GLN A 88 28.84 -18.50 -20.08
CA GLN A 88 28.13 -19.55 -19.34
C GLN A 88 28.43 -19.50 -17.84
N MET A 89 29.69 -19.26 -17.45
CA MET A 89 30.04 -19.11 -16.04
C MET A 89 29.42 -17.85 -15.41
N ALA A 90 29.42 -16.73 -16.14
CA ALA A 90 28.78 -15.50 -15.67
C ALA A 90 27.26 -15.66 -15.54
N GLU A 91 26.62 -16.33 -16.51
CA GLU A 91 25.18 -16.64 -16.47
C GLU A 91 24.85 -17.56 -15.29
N LYS A 92 25.66 -18.57 -15.04
CA LYS A 92 25.49 -19.47 -13.89
C LYS A 92 25.64 -18.74 -12.56
N GLN A 93 26.64 -17.87 -12.43
CA GLN A 93 26.82 -17.07 -11.22
C GLN A 93 25.64 -16.11 -10.99
N MET A 94 25.16 -15.46 -12.05
CA MET A 94 24.00 -14.59 -11.98
C MET A 94 22.74 -15.37 -11.56
N LEU A 95 22.56 -16.59 -12.09
CA LEU A 95 21.46 -17.46 -11.71
C LEU A 95 21.52 -17.81 -10.21
N GLU A 96 22.69 -18.21 -9.70
CA GLU A 96 22.88 -18.54 -8.29
C GLU A 96 22.56 -17.34 -7.38
N THR A 97 23.05 -16.13 -7.71
CA THR A 97 22.72 -14.92 -6.95
C THR A 97 21.24 -14.54 -7.02
N ASN A 98 20.57 -14.83 -8.14
CA ASN A 98 19.15 -14.58 -8.28
C ASN A 98 18.31 -15.57 -7.46
N GLU A 99 18.72 -16.83 -7.39
CA GLU A 99 18.09 -17.84 -6.54
C GLU A 99 18.20 -17.46 -5.06
N GLU A 100 19.38 -17.02 -4.60
CA GLU A 100 19.57 -16.53 -3.23
C GLU A 100 18.70 -15.30 -2.94
N SER A 101 18.66 -14.33 -3.85
CA SER A 101 17.82 -13.13 -3.71
C SER A 101 16.33 -13.48 -3.70
N LEU A 102 15.91 -14.48 -4.46
CA LEU A 102 14.52 -14.95 -4.49
C LEU A 102 14.13 -15.55 -3.14
N VAL A 103 15.00 -16.36 -2.53
CA VAL A 103 14.78 -16.91 -1.19
C VAL A 103 14.66 -15.78 -0.15
N GLN A 104 15.54 -14.78 -0.19
CA GLN A 104 15.47 -13.62 0.70
C GLN A 104 14.15 -12.86 0.56
N LEU A 105 13.71 -12.58 -0.66
CA LEU A 105 12.43 -11.92 -0.91
C LEU A 105 11.24 -12.75 -0.41
N GLN A 106 11.31 -14.08 -0.54
CA GLN A 106 10.27 -14.97 -0.02
C GLN A 106 10.18 -14.91 1.51
N ASP A 107 11.33 -14.87 2.19
CA ASP A 107 11.38 -14.72 3.65
C ASP A 107 10.86 -13.34 4.10
N GLU A 108 11.21 -12.27 3.38
CA GLU A 108 10.67 -10.92 3.65
C GLU A 108 9.15 -10.85 3.49
N ILE A 109 8.59 -11.52 2.48
CA ILE A 109 7.13 -11.62 2.29
C ILE A 109 6.49 -12.34 3.48
N ILE A 110 7.05 -13.46 3.93
CA ILE A 110 6.51 -14.22 5.07
C ILE A 110 6.55 -13.39 6.36
N GLU A 111 7.63 -12.65 6.60
CA GLU A 111 7.72 -11.76 7.75
C GLU A 111 6.73 -10.58 7.66
N ALA A 112 6.54 -10.02 6.46
CA ALA A 112 5.55 -8.97 6.23
C ALA A 112 4.12 -9.47 6.46
N GLU A 113 3.79 -10.69 6.01
CA GLU A 113 2.50 -11.34 6.26
C GLU A 113 2.26 -11.54 7.76
N ARG A 114 3.22 -12.12 8.49
CA ARG A 114 3.12 -12.28 9.95
C ARG A 114 2.95 -10.95 10.69
N SER A 115 3.62 -9.90 10.21
CA SER A 115 3.47 -8.55 10.76
C SER A 115 2.06 -8.00 10.50
N ALA A 116 1.53 -8.18 9.29
CA ALA A 116 0.18 -7.77 8.92
C ALA A 116 -0.89 -8.49 9.76
N GLU A 117 -0.74 -9.80 9.99
CA GLU A 117 -1.63 -10.59 10.85
C GLU A 117 -1.67 -10.03 12.29
N ARG A 118 -0.51 -9.74 12.88
CA ARG A 118 -0.43 -9.14 14.23
C ARG A 118 -1.08 -7.75 14.29
N ILE A 119 -0.93 -6.95 13.24
CA ILE A 119 -1.58 -5.64 13.14
C ILE A 119 -3.08 -5.82 13.06
N GLU A 120 -3.57 -6.78 12.28
CA GLU A 120 -4.99 -7.08 12.16
C GLU A 120 -5.60 -7.53 13.49
N GLU A 121 -4.94 -8.44 14.22
CA GLU A 121 -5.34 -8.83 15.57
C GLU A 121 -5.43 -7.63 16.51
N THR A 122 -4.43 -6.74 16.45
CA THR A 122 -4.40 -5.51 17.28
C THR A 122 -5.55 -4.57 16.92
N VAL A 123 -5.85 -4.42 15.63
CA VAL A 123 -6.98 -3.62 15.15
C VAL A 123 -8.30 -4.18 15.66
N GLN A 124 -8.51 -5.50 15.59
CA GLN A 124 -9.71 -6.15 16.10
C GLN A 124 -9.87 -5.94 17.61
N GLN A 125 -8.79 -6.09 18.39
CA GLN A 125 -8.80 -5.83 19.83
C GLN A 125 -9.15 -4.37 20.16
N LEU A 126 -8.60 -3.40 19.43
CA LEU A 126 -8.89 -1.99 19.62
C LEU A 126 -10.34 -1.66 19.24
N GLN A 127 -10.86 -2.22 18.15
CA GLN A 127 -12.26 -2.07 17.77
C GLN A 127 -13.20 -2.58 18.86
N TYR A 128 -12.91 -3.75 19.44
CA TYR A 128 -13.68 -4.28 20.56
C TYR A 128 -13.64 -3.34 21.78
N LYS A 129 -12.46 -2.84 22.16
CA LYS A 129 -12.33 -1.87 23.26
C LYS A 129 -13.12 -0.60 23.02
N ILE A 130 -13.07 -0.05 21.80
CA ILE A 130 -13.84 1.14 21.42
C ILE A 130 -15.34 0.86 21.56
N GLN A 131 -15.82 -0.31 21.12
CA GLN A 131 -17.23 -0.69 21.25
C GLN A 131 -17.65 -0.78 22.73
N VAL A 132 -16.84 -1.41 23.58
CA VAL A 132 -17.11 -1.49 25.02
C VAL A 132 -17.17 -0.10 25.66
N LEU A 133 -16.18 0.76 25.38
CA LEU A 133 -16.15 2.13 25.90
C LEU A 133 -17.33 2.96 25.41
N LYS A 134 -17.75 2.77 24.16
CA LYS A 134 -18.92 3.45 23.59
C LYS A 134 -20.20 3.07 24.33
N ASN A 135 -20.38 1.77 24.64
CA ASN A 135 -21.54 1.31 25.41
C ASN A 135 -21.51 1.87 26.84
N GLN A 136 -20.34 1.88 27.49
CA GLN A 136 -20.20 2.46 28.84
C GLN A 136 -20.53 3.96 28.84
N LEU A 137 -20.01 4.71 27.86
CA LEU A 137 -20.30 6.14 27.73
C LEU A 137 -21.79 6.41 27.51
N GLU A 138 -22.48 5.56 26.73
CA GLU A 138 -23.92 5.68 26.53
C GLU A 138 -24.71 5.48 27.83
N GLU A 139 -24.31 4.50 28.66
CA GLU A 139 -24.93 4.27 29.97
C GLU A 139 -24.63 5.42 30.95
N ASP A 140 -23.39 5.89 31.02
CA ASP A 140 -23.00 7.04 31.85
C ASP A 140 -23.77 8.30 31.43
N GLU A 141 -23.98 8.52 30.13
CA GLU A 141 -24.77 9.64 29.62
C GLU A 141 -26.26 9.50 29.99
N LYS A 142 -26.83 8.28 29.94
CA LYS A 142 -28.19 8.01 30.41
C LYS A 142 -28.34 8.30 31.91
N GLU A 143 -27.36 7.91 32.71
CA GLU A 143 -27.35 8.18 34.16
C GLU A 143 -27.24 9.68 34.44
N ALA A 144 -26.29 10.37 33.79
CA ALA A 144 -26.14 11.81 33.90
C ALA A 144 -27.43 12.55 33.50
N ARG A 145 -28.08 12.14 32.40
CA ARG A 145 -29.36 12.72 31.96
C ARG A 145 -30.47 12.55 32.99
N LYS A 146 -30.51 11.46 33.77
CA LYS A 146 -31.48 11.30 34.88
C LYS A 146 -31.23 12.32 35.98
N VAL A 147 -29.97 12.47 36.41
CA VAL A 147 -29.56 13.46 37.42
C VAL A 147 -29.90 14.88 36.97
N PHE A 148 -29.67 15.20 35.68
CA PHE A 148 -29.99 16.52 35.15
C PHE A 148 -31.50 16.75 34.93
N GLN A 149 -32.29 15.71 34.65
CA GLN A 149 -33.75 15.82 34.48
C GLN A 149 -34.50 15.97 35.81
N GLU A 150 -33.99 15.41 36.91
CA GLU A 150 -34.56 15.65 38.25
C GLU A 150 -34.42 17.10 38.73
N ASN A 151 -33.55 17.90 38.10
CA ASN A 151 -33.30 19.30 38.45
C ASN A 151 -34.17 20.30 37.67
N GLY A 152 -35.45 19.99 37.46
CA GLY A 152 -36.45 20.96 36.97
C GLY A 152 -36.62 22.17 37.91
N SER A 153 -36.26 22.01 39.19
CA SER A 153 -35.93 23.13 40.08
C SER A 153 -34.41 23.16 40.20
N GLY A 154 -33.78 24.28 39.82
CA GLY A 154 -32.32 24.42 39.83
C GLY A 154 -31.69 23.95 41.14
N ALA A 155 -30.40 23.60 41.12
CA ALA A 155 -29.57 22.89 42.12
C ALA A 155 -29.88 23.03 43.63
N LEU A 156 -30.66 24.02 44.05
CA LEU A 156 -31.15 24.31 45.39
C LEU A 156 -32.63 23.94 45.64
N HIS A 157 -33.31 23.27 44.70
CA HIS A 157 -34.75 23.00 44.72
C HIS A 157 -35.62 24.20 45.11
N LEU A 158 -35.26 25.38 44.62
CA LEU A 158 -35.95 26.61 45.03
C LEU A 158 -37.29 26.76 44.29
N PRO A 159 -38.35 27.19 44.98
CA PRO A 159 -39.58 27.61 44.34
C PRO A 159 -39.29 28.71 43.31
N GLU A 160 -39.90 28.63 42.13
CA GLU A 160 -39.82 29.73 41.17
C GLU A 160 -40.30 31.03 41.81
N LEU A 161 -39.45 32.07 41.78
CA LEU A 161 -39.82 33.37 42.33
C LEU A 161 -41.04 33.92 41.57
N PRO A 162 -42.08 34.42 42.28
CA PRO A 162 -43.26 34.96 41.63
C PRO A 162 -42.89 36.07 40.65
N LYS A 163 -43.36 35.97 39.40
CA LYS A 163 -43.12 36.98 38.33
C LYS A 163 -43.54 38.40 38.76
N LEU A 164 -44.49 38.51 39.69
CA LEU A 164 -44.92 39.77 40.30
C LEU A 164 -43.80 40.50 41.05
N SER A 165 -42.85 39.78 41.64
CA SER A 165 -41.70 40.39 42.33
C SER A 165 -40.74 41.08 41.36
N LEU A 166 -40.69 40.65 40.09
CA LEU A 166 -39.81 41.20 39.06
C LEU A 166 -40.48 42.31 38.24
N GLN A 167 -41.82 42.40 38.31
CA GLN A 167 -42.64 43.40 37.61
C GLN A 167 -43.13 44.53 38.51
N ALA A 168 -42.86 44.47 39.82
CA ALA A 168 -43.14 45.58 40.71
C ALA A 168 -42.32 46.81 40.27
N PRO A 169 -42.93 48.00 40.11
CA PRO A 169 -42.20 49.23 39.87
C PRO A 169 -41.10 49.37 40.91
N THR A 170 -39.88 49.70 40.48
CA THR A 170 -38.80 49.91 41.44
C THR A 170 -39.17 51.08 42.36
N LEU A 171 -38.72 51.04 43.62
CA LEU A 171 -38.94 52.13 44.58
C LEU A 171 -38.52 53.50 43.99
N GLN A 172 -37.49 53.49 43.12
CA GLN A 172 -37.01 54.65 42.39
C GLN A 172 -38.07 55.24 41.46
N GLU A 173 -38.79 54.41 40.67
CA GLU A 173 -39.87 54.86 39.80
C GLU A 173 -41.06 55.43 40.59
N GLU A 174 -41.35 54.87 41.76
CA GLU A 174 -42.47 55.32 42.58
C GLU A 174 -42.16 56.64 43.31
N ILE A 175 -40.91 56.84 43.74
CA ILE A 175 -40.43 58.10 44.31
C ILE A 175 -40.54 59.26 43.30
N LEU A 176 -40.35 59.00 42.00
CA LEU A 176 -40.49 60.01 40.94
C LEU A 176 -41.95 60.48 40.75
N LYS A 177 -42.94 59.71 41.18
CA LYS A 177 -44.37 60.06 41.07
C LYS A 177 -44.87 60.96 42.21
N ILE A 178 -44.06 61.19 43.25
CA ILE A 178 -44.44 61.97 44.43
C ILE A 178 -44.34 63.48 44.16
N LYS A 179 -45.41 64.24 44.42
CA LYS A 179 -45.49 65.70 44.17
C LYS A 179 -44.41 66.55 44.85
N ASN A 180 -43.88 66.13 46.01
CA ASN A 180 -42.86 66.86 46.77
C ASN A 180 -41.49 66.16 46.73
N GLN A 181 -41.04 65.79 45.53
CA GLN A 181 -39.80 65.04 45.30
C GLN A 181 -38.56 65.71 45.92
N LYS A 182 -38.45 67.04 45.79
CA LYS A 182 -37.28 67.79 46.29
C LYS A 182 -37.20 67.84 47.82
N GLY A 183 -38.34 67.93 48.50
CA GLY A 183 -38.40 67.89 49.97
C GLY A 183 -38.00 66.52 50.49
N LEU A 184 -38.59 65.46 49.92
CA LEU A 184 -38.28 64.08 50.29
C LEU A 184 -36.80 63.74 50.09
N LEU A 185 -36.20 64.14 48.95
CA LEU A 185 -34.77 63.92 48.71
C LEU A 185 -33.87 64.64 49.72
N LYS A 186 -34.27 65.84 50.18
CA LYS A 186 -33.53 66.59 51.18
C LYS A 186 -33.60 65.90 52.56
N ASP A 187 -34.78 65.41 52.93
CA ASP A 187 -34.99 64.70 54.19
C ASP A 187 -34.30 63.34 54.18
N MET A 188 -34.37 62.59 53.07
CA MET A 188 -33.61 61.34 52.89
C MET A 188 -32.11 61.57 52.99
N ASN A 189 -31.59 62.63 52.36
CA ASN A 189 -30.17 62.96 52.48
C ASN A 189 -29.82 63.37 53.93
N ALA A 190 -30.68 64.11 54.63
CA ALA A 190 -30.46 64.44 56.03
C ALA A 190 -30.43 63.19 56.93
N ILE A 191 -31.34 62.24 56.70
CA ILE A 191 -31.39 60.95 57.41
C ILE A 191 -30.15 60.11 57.07
N GLN A 192 -29.74 60.06 55.79
CA GLN A 192 -28.55 59.34 55.35
C GLN A 192 -27.26 59.90 55.95
N GLN A 193 -27.21 61.22 56.17
CA GLN A 193 -26.08 61.88 56.82
C GLN A 193 -26.12 61.85 58.34
N SER A 194 -27.23 61.40 58.94
CA SER A 194 -27.38 61.31 60.40
C SER A 194 -26.35 60.36 61.01
N ALA A 195 -25.92 60.68 62.24
CA ALA A 195 -24.98 59.85 62.98
C ALA A 195 -25.59 58.47 63.30
N ASP A 196 -26.89 58.42 63.58
CA ASP A 196 -27.59 57.19 63.96
C ASP A 196 -27.62 56.17 62.83
N LEU A 197 -27.94 56.60 61.60
CA LEU A 197 -27.94 55.69 60.45
C LEU A 197 -26.53 55.21 60.11
N LYS A 198 -25.52 56.09 60.20
CA LYS A 198 -24.12 55.71 59.98
C LYS A 198 -23.66 54.67 61.00
N ASN A 199 -24.00 54.86 62.27
CA ASN A 199 -23.69 53.90 63.32
C ASN A 199 -24.35 52.54 63.08
N LEU A 200 -25.61 52.54 62.64
CA LEU A 200 -26.33 51.32 62.29
C LEU A 200 -25.69 50.61 61.09
N LEU A 201 -25.28 51.34 60.05
CA LEU A 201 -24.61 50.77 58.87
C LEU A 201 -23.28 50.11 59.26
N THR A 202 -22.44 50.81 60.04
CA THR A 202 -21.17 50.27 60.53
C THR A 202 -21.37 49.03 61.41
N LEU A 203 -22.46 48.97 62.18
CA LEU A 203 -22.80 47.79 62.97
C LEU A 203 -23.13 46.60 62.06
N ILE A 204 -23.95 46.82 61.02
CA ILE A 204 -24.32 45.78 60.04
C ILE A 204 -23.08 45.29 59.31
N GLU A 205 -22.22 46.18 58.81
CA GLU A 205 -20.96 45.82 58.15
C GLU A 205 -20.06 44.96 59.06
N LYS A 206 -19.86 45.38 60.32
CA LYS A 206 -19.10 44.58 61.29
C LYS A 206 -19.73 43.23 61.59
N THR A 207 -21.05 43.11 61.55
CA THR A 207 -21.71 41.81 61.72
C THR A 207 -21.51 40.92 60.51
N TYR A 208 -21.55 41.45 59.28
CA TYR A 208 -21.27 40.68 58.07
C TYR A 208 -19.81 40.24 57.99
N GLU A 209 -18.85 41.12 58.29
CA GLU A 209 -17.43 40.74 58.37
C GLU A 209 -17.19 39.58 59.34
N LYS A 210 -17.94 39.51 60.44
CA LYS A 210 -17.84 38.41 61.40
C LYS A 210 -18.50 37.11 60.93
N VAL A 211 -19.50 37.20 60.05
CA VAL A 211 -20.20 36.02 59.49
C VAL A 211 -19.41 35.40 58.34
N ASP A 212 -18.72 36.20 57.52
CA ASP A 212 -17.85 35.70 56.44
C ASP A 212 -16.51 35.10 56.96
N LEU A 213 -16.18 35.30 58.24
CA LEU A 213 -15.03 34.70 58.92
C LEU A 213 -15.34 33.37 59.63
N LEU A 214 -16.58 32.87 59.53
CA LEU A 214 -17.03 31.57 60.02
C LEU A 214 -17.14 30.56 58.86
#